data_AF-A0A316FAT2-F1
#
_entry.id   AF-A0A316FAT2-F1
#
_cell.length_a   1.000
_cell.length_b   1.000
_cell.length_c   1.000
_cell.angle_alpha   90.00
_cell.angle_beta   90.00
_cell.angle_gamma   90.00
#
_symmetry.space_group_name_H-M   'P 1'
#
loop_
_entity.id
_entity.type
_entity.pdbx_description
1 polymer ?
#
loop_
_entity_poly.entity_id
_entity_poly.type
_entity_poly.pdbx_seq_one_letter_code
_entity_poly.pdbx_strand_id
1 'polypeptide(L)'
;MDNAVNMLSKDCDKKLSRTNTQAKSPHLDQPSADTQIESTQTENSQIDFKSSQVVDSHSSQLHQNIDRNINLLAKFISQLVESQRDFSEQLGVSYERVFTDGYEDFKGRNSTDVVRSWITAGPKKQVKLARLLADLSKHQLALVAAADGLVHYTVDKCDKHSSVFLNKKFKKFIQETQENPHKRFNELVAPGLASSYIKQREIQKSIK
;
A
#
# COMPACT_ATOMS: atom_id res chain seq x y z
N MET A 1 -17.48 -23.85 -13.11
CA MET A 1 -17.83 -22.86 -12.07
C MET A 1 -17.95 -21.44 -12.63
N ASP A 2 -17.75 -21.25 -13.94
CA ASP A 2 -17.68 -19.95 -14.63
C ASP A 2 -19.04 -19.25 -14.86
N ASN A 3 -20.13 -19.82 -14.37
CA ASN A 3 -21.47 -19.33 -14.69
C ASN A 3 -21.99 -18.28 -13.70
N ALA A 4 -21.65 -18.36 -12.40
CA ALA A 4 -22.23 -17.48 -11.38
C ALA A 4 -21.65 -16.06 -11.42
N VAL A 5 -20.32 -15.93 -11.58
CA VAL A 5 -19.63 -14.63 -11.64
C VAL A 5 -19.98 -13.88 -12.94
N ASN A 6 -20.12 -14.60 -14.06
CA ASN A 6 -20.52 -14.02 -15.34
C ASN A 6 -21.96 -13.50 -15.36
N MET A 7 -22.86 -14.06 -14.53
CA MET A 7 -24.23 -13.56 -14.40
C MET A 7 -24.32 -12.28 -13.57
N LEU A 8 -23.47 -12.10 -12.55
CA LEU A 8 -23.48 -10.88 -11.72
C LEU A 8 -22.86 -9.66 -12.43
N SER A 9 -21.89 -9.86 -13.33
CA SER A 9 -21.15 -8.77 -13.99
C SER A 9 -21.97 -8.04 -15.07
N LYS A 10 -22.91 -8.69 -15.76
CA LYS A 10 -23.58 -8.08 -16.92
C LYS A 10 -24.68 -7.08 -16.58
N ASP A 11 -25.22 -7.12 -15.36
CA ASP A 11 -26.41 -6.35 -14.99
C ASP A 11 -26.12 -5.09 -14.16
N CYS A 12 -24.93 -4.96 -13.56
CA CYS A 12 -24.59 -3.84 -12.67
C CYS A 12 -23.83 -2.67 -13.33
N ASP A 13 -23.20 -2.85 -14.50
CA ASP A 13 -22.23 -1.90 -15.08
C ASP A 13 -22.82 -0.61 -15.67
N LYS A 14 -24.13 -0.36 -15.54
CA LYS A 14 -24.79 0.73 -16.28
C LYS A 14 -24.87 2.09 -15.57
N LYS A 15 -24.36 2.25 -14.33
CA LYS A 15 -24.65 3.46 -13.53
C LYS A 15 -23.52 4.17 -12.78
N LEU A 16 -22.28 3.69 -12.77
CA LEU A 16 -21.15 4.42 -12.15
C LEU A 16 -20.29 5.13 -13.19
N SER A 17 -20.79 6.24 -13.71
CA SER A 17 -20.00 7.17 -14.52
C SER A 17 -20.55 8.57 -14.31
N ARG A 18 -20.01 9.29 -13.33
CA ARG A 18 -20.02 10.77 -13.16
C ARG A 18 -19.65 11.09 -11.71
N THR A 19 -18.41 11.50 -11.45
CA THR A 19 -18.03 12.91 -11.28
C THR A 19 -16.57 13.00 -10.84
N ASN A 20 -15.84 13.84 -11.57
CA ASN A 20 -14.44 14.21 -11.41
C ASN A 20 -14.35 15.59 -10.70
N THR A 21 -13.12 16.09 -10.52
CA THR A 21 -12.65 17.49 -10.23
C THR A 21 -12.06 17.63 -8.81
N GLN A 22 -10.73 17.64 -8.56
CA GLN A 22 -9.60 18.49 -9.00
C GLN A 22 -9.45 19.80 -8.20
N ALA A 23 -8.33 19.97 -7.49
CA ALA A 23 -7.62 21.24 -7.17
C ALA A 23 -6.43 20.94 -6.23
N LYS A 24 -5.33 21.70 -6.08
CA LYS A 24 -4.53 22.67 -6.85
C LYS A 24 -3.42 23.11 -5.86
N SER A 25 -2.13 22.97 -6.19
CA SER A 25 -1.01 23.46 -5.35
C SER A 25 -0.86 24.97 -5.35
N PRO A 26 -0.11 25.52 -4.38
CA PRO A 26 0.87 26.54 -4.72
C PRO A 26 2.26 26.39 -4.05
N HIS A 27 3.14 27.21 -4.60
CA HIS A 27 4.59 27.35 -4.62
C HIS A 27 5.05 28.42 -3.59
N LEU A 28 6.28 28.36 -3.05
CA LEU A 28 7.31 29.44 -3.01
C LEU A 28 8.50 29.17 -2.04
N ASP A 29 9.71 29.26 -2.62
CA ASP A 29 10.94 29.99 -2.27
C ASP A 29 11.73 29.87 -0.94
N GLN A 30 13.05 29.67 -1.12
CA GLN A 30 14.19 29.89 -0.20
C GLN A 30 14.61 31.39 -0.19
N PRO A 31 15.49 31.84 0.73
CA PRO A 31 16.94 31.86 0.43
C PRO A 31 17.92 31.71 1.63
N SER A 32 19.20 31.66 1.25
CA SER A 32 20.51 31.43 1.91
C SER A 32 20.96 32.31 3.09
N ALA A 33 21.93 31.85 3.89
CA ALA A 33 23.36 32.25 3.84
C ALA A 33 24.15 31.99 5.16
N ASP A 34 25.34 31.40 5.00
CA ASP A 34 26.67 31.61 5.65
C ASP A 34 26.86 31.73 7.18
N THR A 35 27.85 31.01 7.72
CA THR A 35 29.12 31.56 8.27
C THR A 35 30.06 30.45 8.77
N GLN A 36 31.36 30.68 8.56
CA GLN A 36 32.57 29.88 8.88
C GLN A 36 32.92 29.82 10.38
N ILE A 37 33.84 28.91 10.77
CA ILE A 37 34.95 29.02 11.76
C ILE A 37 35.71 27.66 11.68
N GLU A 38 36.91 27.61 11.09
CA GLU A 38 38.27 27.73 11.66
C GLU A 38 38.82 26.52 12.47
N SER A 39 39.75 25.82 11.80
CA SER A 39 41.02 25.17 12.23
C SER A 39 41.25 24.63 13.66
N THR A 40 41.79 23.41 13.72
CA THR A 40 43.14 23.17 14.27
C THR A 40 43.69 21.81 13.83
N GLN A 41 44.92 21.83 13.32
CA GLN A 41 45.76 20.68 13.02
C GLN A 41 46.42 20.16 14.31
N THR A 42 46.62 18.84 14.41
CA THR A 42 47.70 18.29 15.23
C THR A 42 48.27 17.06 14.51
N GLU A 43 49.58 17.13 14.27
CA GLU A 43 50.40 16.12 13.63
C GLU A 43 50.63 14.88 14.52
N ASN A 44 51.12 13.84 13.84
CA ASN A 44 51.87 12.67 14.32
C ASN A 44 51.07 11.45 14.76
N SER A 45 51.00 10.46 13.88
CA SER A 45 51.82 9.24 14.03
C SER A 45 51.79 8.41 12.76
N GLN A 46 52.98 8.18 12.22
CA GLN A 46 53.29 7.36 11.07
C GLN A 46 53.21 5.89 11.49
N ILE A 47 52.16 5.17 11.05
CA ILE A 47 51.99 3.73 11.25
C ILE A 47 51.59 3.09 9.91
N ASP A 48 52.42 2.16 9.45
CA ASP A 48 52.23 1.14 8.42
C ASP A 48 51.18 1.36 7.31
N PHE A 49 51.65 1.91 6.19
CA PHE A 49 50.83 2.33 5.02
C PHE A 49 50.40 1.19 4.06
N LYS A 50 50.55 -0.09 4.41
CA LYS A 50 50.14 -1.20 3.50
C LYS A 50 49.06 -2.15 4.03
N SER A 51 48.68 -2.06 5.31
CA SER A 51 47.58 -2.85 5.87
C SER A 51 46.26 -2.06 6.03
N SER A 52 46.30 -0.73 6.18
CA SER A 52 45.07 0.09 6.34
C SER A 52 44.23 0.22 5.07
N GLN A 53 44.84 0.27 3.87
CA GLN A 53 44.07 0.44 2.63
C GLN A 53 43.07 -0.69 2.33
N VAL A 54 43.36 -1.92 2.77
CA VAL A 54 42.48 -3.08 2.54
C VAL A 54 41.32 -3.11 3.54
N VAL A 55 41.55 -2.70 4.79
CA VAL A 55 40.52 -2.65 5.83
C VAL A 55 39.56 -1.47 5.62
N ASP A 56 40.08 -0.31 5.22
CA ASP A 56 39.28 0.90 4.96
C ASP A 56 38.40 0.75 3.71
N SER A 57 38.91 0.04 2.68
CA SER A 57 38.13 -0.27 1.47
C SER A 57 36.98 -1.22 1.76
N HIS A 58 37.19 -2.23 2.63
CA HIS A 58 36.16 -3.20 2.98
C HIS A 58 35.07 -2.59 3.87
N SER A 59 35.45 -1.74 4.83
CA SER A 59 34.51 -0.98 5.67
C SER A 59 33.68 -0.01 4.83
N SER A 60 34.31 0.72 3.90
CA SER A 60 33.61 1.64 3.00
C SER A 60 32.64 0.93 2.06
N GLN A 61 33.01 -0.24 1.53
CA GLN A 61 32.12 -1.06 0.70
C GLN A 61 30.94 -1.62 1.51
N LEU A 62 31.17 -2.06 2.75
CA LEU A 62 30.12 -2.55 3.63
C LEU A 62 29.09 -1.45 3.95
N HIS A 63 29.54 -0.26 4.31
CA HIS A 63 28.66 0.90 4.56
C HIS A 63 27.85 1.29 3.31
N GLN A 64 28.47 1.34 2.14
CA GLN A 64 27.76 1.60 0.88
C GLN A 64 26.69 0.56 0.57
N ASN A 65 26.98 -0.72 0.83
CA ASN A 65 26.02 -1.81 0.61
C ASN A 65 24.84 -1.72 1.58
N ILE A 66 25.10 -1.40 2.85
CA ILE A 66 24.05 -1.20 3.86
C ILE A 66 23.15 -0.03 3.44
N ASP A 67 23.72 1.12 3.07
CA ASP A 67 22.94 2.30 2.67
C ASP A 67 22.09 2.03 1.42
N ARG A 68 22.64 1.32 0.44
CA ARG A 68 21.87 0.87 -0.74
C ARG A 68 20.68 0.00 -0.34
N ASN A 69 20.88 -0.97 0.53
CA ASN A 69 19.82 -1.86 0.99
C ASN A 69 18.75 -1.12 1.79
N ILE A 70 19.15 -0.16 2.64
CA ILE A 70 18.23 0.70 3.38
C ILE A 70 17.38 1.54 2.42
N ASN A 71 18.01 2.15 1.41
CA ASN A 71 17.30 2.94 0.41
C ASN A 71 16.31 2.10 -0.40
N LEU A 72 16.69 0.88 -0.78
CA LEU A 72 15.81 -0.07 -1.47
C LEU A 72 14.60 -0.44 -0.60
N LEU A 73 14.85 -0.81 0.67
CA LEU A 73 13.79 -1.16 1.61
C LEU A 73 12.85 0.02 1.87
N ALA A 74 13.40 1.21 2.09
CA ALA A 74 12.62 2.42 2.30
C ALA A 74 11.73 2.71 1.10
N LYS A 75 12.25 2.57 -0.13
CA LYS A 75 11.48 2.75 -1.36
C LYS A 75 10.33 1.75 -1.47
N PHE A 76 10.57 0.46 -1.20
CA PHE A 76 9.53 -0.56 -1.27
C PHE A 76 8.40 -0.33 -0.26
N ILE A 77 8.74 -0.06 0.99
CA ILE A 77 7.74 0.23 2.03
C ILE A 77 6.96 1.49 1.67
N SER A 78 7.64 2.51 1.14
CA SER A 78 7.01 3.77 0.74
C SER A 78 6.04 3.60 -0.41
N GLN A 79 6.33 2.72 -1.38
CA GLN A 79 5.37 2.38 -2.43
C GLN A 79 4.07 1.78 -1.87
N LEU A 80 4.14 1.01 -0.78
CA LEU A 80 2.95 0.48 -0.11
C LEU A 80 2.17 1.61 0.59
N VAL A 81 2.88 2.55 1.23
CA VAL A 81 2.27 3.75 1.84
C VAL A 81 1.55 4.59 0.79
N GLU A 82 2.20 4.88 -0.35
CA GLU A 82 1.56 5.65 -1.42
C GLU A 82 0.37 4.90 -2.02
N SER A 83 0.46 3.58 -2.23
CA SER A 83 -0.69 2.79 -2.71
C SER A 83 -1.90 2.88 -1.78
N GLN A 84 -1.66 2.92 -0.47
CA GLN A 84 -2.71 3.06 0.53
C GLN A 84 -3.26 4.50 0.60
N ARG A 85 -2.45 5.52 0.31
CA ARG A 85 -2.91 6.90 0.12
C ARG A 85 -3.79 7.03 -1.12
N ASP A 86 -3.33 6.50 -2.25
CA ASP A 86 -4.09 6.47 -3.50
C ASP A 86 -5.44 5.79 -3.31
N PHE A 87 -5.48 4.70 -2.53
CA PHE A 87 -6.72 4.03 -2.16
C PHE A 87 -7.67 4.96 -1.38
N SER A 88 -7.14 5.69 -0.40
CA SER A 88 -7.90 6.67 0.39
C SER A 88 -8.56 7.72 -0.51
N GLU A 89 -7.79 8.28 -1.44
CA GLU A 89 -8.24 9.29 -2.40
C GLU A 89 -9.31 8.72 -3.35
N GLN A 90 -9.06 7.54 -3.92
CA GLN A 90 -9.97 6.93 -4.89
C GLN A 90 -11.34 6.56 -4.29
N LEU A 91 -11.37 6.17 -3.02
CA LEU A 91 -12.63 5.82 -2.34
C LEU A 91 -13.24 6.97 -1.54
N GLY A 92 -12.62 8.15 -1.52
CA GLY A 92 -13.09 9.29 -0.74
C GLY A 92 -13.10 9.01 0.78
N VAL A 93 -12.22 8.13 1.25
CA VAL A 93 -12.05 7.82 2.67
C VAL A 93 -10.95 8.70 3.24
N SER A 94 -11.08 9.18 4.48
CA SER A 94 -10.02 9.98 5.10
C SER A 94 -8.79 9.13 5.41
N TYR A 95 -7.58 9.70 5.23
CA TYR A 95 -6.33 8.99 5.51
C TYR A 95 -6.25 8.42 6.92
N GLU A 96 -6.85 9.11 7.91
CA GLU A 96 -6.90 8.69 9.32
C GLU A 96 -7.70 7.39 9.54
N ARG A 97 -8.63 7.08 8.63
CA ARG A 97 -9.40 5.82 8.67
C ARG A 97 -8.68 4.69 7.96
N VAL A 98 -7.79 5.04 7.04
CA VAL A 98 -7.02 4.08 6.26
C VAL A 98 -5.74 3.68 7.00
N PHE A 99 -5.09 4.62 7.68
CA PHE A 99 -3.92 4.40 8.53
C PHE A 99 -4.28 4.58 10.00
N THR A 100 -4.14 3.53 10.81
CA THR A 100 -4.47 3.56 12.23
C THR A 100 -3.42 4.25 13.10
N ASP A 101 -2.14 4.25 12.70
CA ASP A 101 -1.03 4.94 13.37
C ASP A 101 0.01 5.45 12.36
N GLY A 102 0.77 6.49 12.72
CA GLY A 102 1.93 6.98 11.98
C GLY A 102 1.64 7.82 10.73
N TYR A 103 0.37 7.97 10.31
CA TYR A 103 -0.01 8.74 9.13
C TYR A 103 0.32 10.24 9.22
N GLU A 104 0.40 10.79 10.42
CA GLU A 104 0.80 12.18 10.64
C GLU A 104 2.21 12.46 10.17
N ASP A 105 3.12 11.48 10.35
CA ASP A 105 4.50 11.63 9.89
C ASP A 105 4.60 11.66 8.36
N PHE A 106 3.55 11.27 7.67
CA PHE A 106 3.47 11.19 6.22
C PHE A 106 2.82 12.45 5.60
N LYS A 107 2.16 13.30 6.38
CA LYS A 107 1.54 14.54 5.87
C LYS A 107 2.58 15.52 5.37
N GLY A 108 2.46 15.92 4.10
CA GLY A 108 3.32 16.93 3.47
C GLY A 108 4.79 16.51 3.33
N ARG A 109 5.11 15.23 3.51
CA ARG A 109 6.49 14.72 3.45
C ARG A 109 6.62 13.53 2.50
N ASN A 110 7.79 13.41 1.88
CA ASN A 110 8.15 12.27 1.08
C ASN A 110 8.20 11.00 1.94
N SER A 111 7.42 9.98 1.59
CA SER A 111 7.34 8.72 2.34
C SER A 111 8.68 7.97 2.40
N THR A 112 9.48 8.02 1.34
CA THR A 112 10.79 7.36 1.27
C THR A 112 11.75 7.97 2.29
N ASP A 113 11.76 9.29 2.44
CA ASP A 113 12.60 9.95 3.43
C ASP A 113 12.15 9.64 4.87
N VAL A 114 10.83 9.63 5.11
CA VAL A 114 10.27 9.29 6.43
C VAL A 114 10.65 7.86 6.81
N VAL A 115 10.42 6.88 5.92
CA VAL A 115 10.73 5.47 6.19
C VAL A 115 12.24 5.25 6.33
N ARG A 116 13.05 5.85 5.45
CA ARG A 116 14.51 5.78 5.56
C ARG A 116 14.99 6.29 6.92
N SER A 117 14.46 7.44 7.36
CA SER A 117 14.78 8.01 8.68
C SER A 117 14.39 7.09 9.84
N TRP A 118 13.38 6.25 9.66
CA TRP A 118 12.96 5.32 10.71
C TRP A 118 13.80 4.05 10.75
N ILE A 119 14.26 3.58 9.59
CA ILE A 119 15.15 2.42 9.47
C ILE A 119 16.52 2.74 10.08
N THR A 120 17.06 3.93 9.82
CA THR A 120 18.39 4.32 10.27
C THR A 120 18.43 4.84 11.71
N ALA A 121 17.28 5.17 12.30
CA ALA A 121 17.23 5.76 13.64
C ALA A 121 17.13 4.70 14.75
N GLY A 122 17.44 5.15 15.97
CA GLY A 122 17.45 4.31 17.17
C GLY A 122 16.08 3.71 17.56
N PRO A 123 16.02 2.95 18.67
CA PRO A 123 14.92 2.05 19.02
C PRO A 123 13.50 2.67 18.96
N LYS A 124 13.36 3.95 19.31
CA LYS A 124 12.06 4.66 19.27
C LYS A 124 11.45 4.71 17.86
N LYS A 125 12.27 4.81 16.81
CA LYS A 125 11.78 4.87 15.43
C LYS A 125 11.56 3.48 14.83
N GLN A 126 12.28 2.47 15.31
CA GLN A 126 12.00 1.07 14.98
C GLN A 126 10.59 0.66 15.43
N VAL A 127 10.12 1.15 16.58
CA VAL A 127 8.72 0.96 17.01
C VAL A 127 7.74 1.58 16.01
N LYS A 128 8.01 2.79 15.49
CA LYS A 128 7.16 3.41 14.44
C LYS A 128 7.13 2.57 13.17
N LEU A 129 8.28 2.06 12.73
CA LEU A 129 8.38 1.18 11.57
C LEU A 129 7.59 -0.12 11.77
N ALA A 130 7.70 -0.75 12.94
CA ALA A 130 6.94 -1.97 13.25
C ALA A 130 5.43 -1.73 13.23
N ARG A 131 4.97 -0.59 13.78
CA ARG A 131 3.56 -0.20 13.73
C ARG A 131 3.08 0.06 12.31
N LEU A 132 3.87 0.74 11.49
CA LEU A 132 3.57 0.93 10.07
C LEU A 132 3.37 -0.41 9.34
N LEU A 133 4.27 -1.37 9.54
CA LEU A 133 4.17 -2.69 8.92
C LEU A 133 2.93 -3.47 9.40
N ALA A 134 2.60 -3.35 10.69
CA ALA A 134 1.38 -3.94 11.23
C ALA A 134 0.12 -3.31 10.61
N ASP A 135 0.12 -1.99 10.42
CA ASP A 135 -0.99 -1.27 9.80
C ASP A 135 -1.16 -1.59 8.32
N LEU A 136 -0.05 -1.68 7.57
CA LEU A 136 -0.06 -2.15 6.19
C LEU A 136 -0.67 -3.56 6.08
N SER A 137 -0.33 -4.46 7.02
CA SER A 137 -0.86 -5.82 7.05
C SER A 137 -2.36 -5.84 7.39
N LYS A 138 -2.79 -5.04 8.36
CA LYS A 138 -4.23 -4.90 8.71
C LYS A 138 -5.03 -4.32 7.55
N HIS A 139 -4.46 -3.36 6.82
CA HIS A 139 -5.10 -2.78 5.64
C HIS A 139 -5.36 -3.86 4.58
N GLN A 140 -4.38 -4.73 4.29
CA GLN A 140 -4.57 -5.85 3.37
C GLN A 140 -5.70 -6.80 3.80
N LEU A 141 -5.79 -7.12 5.10
CA LEU A 141 -6.89 -7.93 5.63
C LEU A 141 -8.25 -7.22 5.52
N ALA A 142 -8.27 -5.90 5.78
CA ALA A 142 -9.47 -5.09 5.64
C ALA A 142 -9.96 -5.04 4.19
N LEU A 143 -9.07 -5.01 3.19
CA LEU A 143 -9.44 -5.09 1.77
C LEU A 143 -10.12 -6.43 1.43
N VAL A 144 -9.61 -7.55 1.97
CA VAL A 144 -10.23 -8.88 1.78
C VAL A 144 -11.62 -8.92 2.43
N ALA A 145 -11.75 -8.38 3.64
CA ALA A 145 -13.05 -8.27 4.31
C ALA A 145 -14.03 -7.35 3.56
N ALA A 146 -13.54 -6.23 2.99
CA ALA A 146 -14.33 -5.32 2.19
C ALA A 146 -14.86 -5.99 0.91
N ALA A 147 -14.09 -6.90 0.30
CA ALA A 147 -14.55 -7.69 -0.83
C ALA A 147 -15.74 -8.59 -0.47
N ASP A 148 -15.73 -9.22 0.71
CA ASP A 148 -16.90 -9.95 1.21
C ASP A 148 -18.10 -9.02 1.42
N GLY A 149 -17.87 -7.84 2.01
CA GLY A 149 -18.89 -6.81 2.18
C GLY A 149 -19.51 -6.35 0.85
N LEU A 150 -18.69 -6.17 -0.19
CA LEU A 150 -19.15 -5.81 -1.54
C LEU A 150 -20.01 -6.91 -2.16
N VAL A 151 -19.59 -8.18 -2.03
CA VAL A 151 -20.39 -9.32 -2.49
C VAL A 151 -21.71 -9.38 -1.73
N HIS A 152 -21.69 -9.25 -0.41
CA HIS A 152 -22.90 -9.26 0.41
C HIS A 152 -23.88 -8.13 0.01
N TYR A 153 -23.37 -6.90 -0.16
CA TYR A 153 -24.16 -5.77 -0.66
C TYR A 153 -24.76 -6.03 -2.03
N THR A 154 -23.97 -6.57 -2.96
CA THR A 154 -24.42 -6.86 -4.34
C THR A 154 -25.53 -7.92 -4.33
N VAL A 155 -25.34 -8.99 -3.56
CA VAL A 155 -26.32 -10.07 -3.42
C VAL A 155 -27.63 -9.58 -2.79
N ASP A 156 -27.55 -8.76 -1.73
CA ASP A 156 -28.72 -8.09 -1.12
C ASP A 156 -29.48 -7.21 -2.10
N LYS A 157 -28.76 -6.43 -2.93
CA LYS A 157 -29.38 -5.59 -3.97
C LYS A 157 -30.02 -6.41 -5.09
N CYS A 158 -29.44 -7.54 -5.46
CA CYS A 158 -30.03 -8.45 -6.45
C CYS A 158 -31.37 -9.04 -5.95
N ASP A 159 -31.45 -9.47 -4.70
CA ASP A 159 -32.69 -10.06 -4.14
C ASP A 159 -33.82 -9.01 -4.04
N LYS A 160 -33.50 -7.76 -3.66
CA LYS A 160 -34.49 -6.68 -3.50
C LYS A 160 -35.01 -6.08 -4.80
N HIS A 161 -34.23 -6.12 -5.88
CA HIS A 161 -34.56 -5.45 -7.14
C HIS A 161 -34.80 -6.39 -8.33
N SER A 162 -34.65 -7.72 -8.18
CA SER A 162 -34.96 -8.64 -9.28
C SER A 162 -36.47 -8.81 -9.47
N SER A 163 -37.05 -8.08 -10.42
CA SER A 163 -38.35 -8.41 -11.03
C SER A 163 -38.25 -9.58 -12.03
N VAL A 164 -37.06 -10.16 -12.17
CA VAL A 164 -36.75 -11.23 -13.11
C VAL A 164 -36.99 -12.57 -12.42
N PHE A 165 -37.66 -13.50 -13.10
CA PHE A 165 -37.86 -14.88 -12.66
C PHE A 165 -36.51 -15.61 -12.50
N LEU A 166 -35.84 -15.38 -11.37
CA LEU A 166 -34.67 -16.14 -10.99
C LEU A 166 -35.10 -17.59 -10.74
N ASN A 167 -34.37 -18.54 -11.33
CA ASN A 167 -34.61 -19.96 -11.09
C ASN A 167 -34.53 -20.24 -9.57
N LYS A 168 -35.46 -21.06 -9.05
CA LYS A 168 -35.53 -21.48 -7.64
C LYS A 168 -34.17 -21.92 -7.07
N LYS A 169 -33.33 -22.58 -7.89
CA LYS A 169 -31.97 -22.98 -7.50
C LYS A 169 -31.06 -21.78 -7.24
N PHE A 170 -31.12 -20.76 -8.07
CA PHE A 170 -30.33 -19.54 -7.92
C PHE A 170 -30.79 -18.73 -6.71
N LYS A 171 -32.11 -18.60 -6.50
CA LYS A 171 -32.65 -17.95 -5.30
C LYS A 171 -32.19 -18.64 -4.01
N LYS A 172 -32.21 -19.98 -3.98
CA LYS A 172 -31.68 -20.77 -2.86
C LYS A 172 -30.18 -20.55 -2.66
N PHE A 173 -29.40 -20.52 -3.73
CA PHE A 173 -27.96 -20.22 -3.64
C PHE A 173 -27.67 -18.82 -3.07
N ILE A 174 -28.41 -17.81 -3.53
CA ILE A 174 -28.31 -16.43 -3.03
C ILE A 174 -28.65 -16.36 -1.54
N GLN A 175 -29.73 -17.00 -1.12
CA GLN A 175 -30.11 -17.08 0.29
C GLN A 175 -29.02 -17.77 1.13
N GLU A 176 -28.53 -18.93 0.69
CA GLU A 176 -27.48 -19.68 1.39
C GLU A 176 -26.17 -18.90 1.50
N THR A 177 -25.84 -18.04 0.53
CA THR A 177 -24.65 -17.18 0.58
C THR A 177 -24.86 -15.91 1.40
N GLN A 178 -26.09 -15.43 1.58
CA GLN A 178 -26.39 -14.37 2.54
C GLN A 178 -26.25 -14.87 3.99
N GLU A 179 -26.82 -16.04 4.28
CA GLU A 179 -26.88 -16.60 5.63
C GLU A 179 -25.57 -17.24 6.11
N ASN A 180 -24.70 -17.68 5.18
CA ASN A 180 -23.45 -18.36 5.52
C ASN A 180 -22.20 -17.61 5.00
N PRO A 181 -21.49 -16.86 5.87
CA PRO A 181 -20.27 -16.14 5.49
C PRO A 181 -19.16 -17.03 4.91
N HIS A 182 -18.97 -18.24 5.44
CA HIS A 182 -17.96 -19.16 4.91
C HIS A 182 -18.28 -19.60 3.48
N LYS A 183 -19.55 -19.89 3.21
CA LYS A 183 -20.01 -20.26 1.87
C LYS A 183 -19.88 -19.08 0.90
N ARG A 184 -20.28 -17.87 1.30
CA ARG A 184 -20.09 -16.66 0.50
C ARG A 184 -18.62 -16.42 0.16
N PHE A 185 -17.75 -16.55 1.15
CA PHE A 185 -16.32 -16.38 0.95
C PHE A 185 -15.76 -17.40 -0.05
N ASN A 186 -16.02 -18.69 0.17
CA ASN A 186 -15.44 -19.75 -0.66
C ASN A 186 -16.01 -19.82 -2.08
N GLU A 187 -17.31 -19.55 -2.25
CA GLU A 187 -17.99 -19.71 -3.54
C GLU A 187 -18.02 -18.43 -4.38
N LEU A 188 -17.91 -17.24 -3.76
CA LEU A 188 -18.03 -15.95 -4.45
C LEU A 188 -16.78 -15.09 -4.29
N VAL A 189 -16.38 -14.80 -3.04
CA VAL A 189 -15.32 -13.82 -2.76
C VAL A 189 -13.96 -14.33 -3.22
N ALA A 190 -13.51 -15.49 -2.76
CA ALA A 190 -12.19 -16.02 -3.07
C ALA A 190 -11.98 -16.28 -4.57
N PRO A 191 -12.92 -16.93 -5.30
CA PRO A 191 -12.78 -17.11 -6.75
C PRO A 191 -12.82 -15.79 -7.52
N GLY A 192 -13.70 -14.85 -7.13
CA GLY A 192 -13.81 -13.53 -7.74
C GLY A 192 -12.55 -12.68 -7.55
N LEU A 193 -11.98 -12.70 -6.33
CA LEU A 193 -10.72 -12.05 -6.02
C LEU A 193 -9.56 -12.68 -6.80
N ALA A 194 -9.43 -14.02 -6.78
CA ALA A 194 -8.34 -14.71 -7.46
C ALA A 194 -8.33 -14.44 -8.97
N SER A 195 -9.49 -14.57 -9.62
CA SER A 195 -9.63 -14.31 -11.06
C SER A 195 -9.33 -12.85 -11.42
N SER A 196 -9.88 -11.90 -10.68
CA SER A 196 -9.64 -10.46 -10.90
C SER A 196 -8.16 -10.09 -10.67
N TYR A 197 -7.55 -10.67 -9.63
CA TYR A 197 -6.12 -10.48 -9.36
C TYR A 197 -5.25 -10.99 -10.49
N ILE A 198 -5.46 -12.24 -10.95
CA ILE A 198 -4.70 -12.83 -12.07
C ILE A 198 -4.80 -11.93 -13.31
N LYS A 199 -6.03 -11.55 -13.69
CA LYS A 199 -6.28 -10.67 -14.83
C LYS A 199 -5.54 -9.35 -14.70
N GLN A 200 -5.59 -8.70 -13.54
CA GLN A 200 -4.91 -7.42 -13.33
C GLN A 200 -3.38 -7.56 -13.40
N ARG A 201 -2.84 -8.68 -12.90
CA ARG A 201 -1.40 -8.98 -12.99
C ARG A 201 -0.95 -9.20 -14.43
N GLU A 202 -1.77 -9.83 -15.26
CA GLU A 202 -1.49 -10.03 -16.68
C GLU A 202 -1.50 -8.70 -17.45
N ILE A 203 -2.49 -7.83 -17.18
CA ILE A 203 -2.55 -6.48 -17.74
C ILE A 203 -1.28 -5.70 -17.40
N GLN A 204 -0.87 -5.68 -16.13
CA GLN A 204 0.35 -4.99 -15.70
C GLN A 204 1.62 -5.53 -16.38
N LYS A 205 1.69 -6.83 -16.67
CA LYS A 205 2.81 -7.42 -17.41
C LYS A 205 2.84 -6.96 -18.86
N SER A 206 1.68 -6.83 -19.51
CA SER A 206 1.57 -6.41 -20.91
C SER A 206 1.88 -4.92 -21.17
N ILE A 207 1.93 -4.09 -20.13
CA ILE A 207 2.22 -2.65 -20.21
C ILE A 207 3.74 -2.37 -20.12
N LYS A 208 4.57 -3.40 -19.90
CA LYS A 208 6.03 -3.31 -19.87
C LYS A 208 6.64 -3.86 -21.15
#